data_AF-A0A7V8ZDL0-F1
#
_entry.id   AF-A0A7V8ZDL0-F1
#
_cell.length_a   1.000
_cell.length_b   1.000
_cell.length_c   1.000
_cell.angle_alpha   90.00
_cell.angle_beta   90.00
_cell.angle_gamma   90.00
#
_symmetry.space_group_name_H-M   'P 1'
#
loop_
_entity.id
_entity.type
_entity.pdbx_description
1 polymer ?
#
loop_
_entity_poly.entity_id
_entity_poly.type
_entity_poly.pdbx_seq_one_letter_code
_entity_poly.pdbx_strand_id
1 'polypeptide(L)'
;MRALAVALLALGALAAASPAAAEDRVADRALLAFLPTEPAPKRPLLDKLARRGFAIGLTSPTVGGYRPRQMVLDVSQGSRISTRAYAESVPQLALRTDFPGGRIGGWGDAVTRAEDSSNGLVPGLLASTLERAGRSVSYIGVAGVENEEAIAAANRRGLLRRAELTTLGTFTERALGLWGSSDLLVARLPGDRDGLAALDALMRARRPNDLVLVVRAPPTGRLRLLETGLAEPGAPPGGRLRSGTTRRAGLVAATDYAPTLLDALAVPVPDEVEGREIERVPEGSADDVRAVSDRFEIVVTRRGPAIRGWLGAVLILLGVLALARGRRGLRLGARIVSLSALWLPALGLLPSVLAPGRTAEVLLLALGSLALGAVTD
;
A
#
# COMPACT_ATOMS: atom_id res chain seq x y z
N MET A 1 30.57 -35.38 -16.20
CA MET A 1 29.30 -35.48 -16.97
C MET A 1 28.50 -36.66 -16.46
N ARG A 2 27.20 -36.47 -16.23
CA ARG A 2 26.17 -37.50 -15.98
C ARG A 2 26.26 -38.28 -14.66
N ALA A 3 25.93 -37.62 -13.53
CA ALA A 3 25.33 -38.27 -12.35
C ALA A 3 25.00 -37.26 -11.23
N LEU A 4 24.29 -36.16 -11.51
CA LEU A 4 23.70 -35.32 -10.45
C LEU A 4 22.59 -34.41 -10.98
N ALA A 5 21.69 -34.98 -11.80
CA ALA A 5 20.62 -34.26 -12.49
C ALA A 5 19.23 -34.92 -12.35
N VAL A 6 19.01 -35.74 -11.31
CA VAL A 6 17.76 -36.52 -11.15
C VAL A 6 17.05 -36.32 -9.79
N ALA A 7 17.55 -35.45 -8.91
CA ALA A 7 16.94 -35.22 -7.59
C ALA A 7 16.09 -33.93 -7.48
N LEU A 8 15.48 -33.47 -8.58
CA LEU A 8 14.66 -32.24 -8.61
C LEU A 8 13.29 -32.40 -9.29
N LEU A 9 12.82 -33.65 -9.45
CA LEU A 9 11.59 -33.97 -10.20
C LEU A 9 10.54 -34.78 -9.42
N ALA A 10 10.59 -34.77 -8.08
CA ALA A 10 9.63 -35.51 -7.26
C ALA A 10 9.21 -34.74 -6.00
N LEU A 11 8.51 -33.63 -6.18
CA LEU A 11 7.53 -33.11 -5.22
C LEU A 11 6.48 -32.24 -5.95
N GLY A 12 6.08 -32.72 -7.12
CA GLY A 12 4.78 -32.42 -7.71
C GLY A 12 3.77 -33.42 -7.17
N ALA A 13 3.29 -33.20 -5.96
CA ALA A 13 2.13 -33.91 -5.42
C ALA A 13 1.02 -32.88 -5.22
N LEU A 14 0.00 -33.02 -6.06
CA LEU A 14 -1.28 -32.33 -6.03
C LEU A 14 -1.80 -32.16 -4.59
N ALA A 15 -1.89 -30.92 -4.15
CA ALA A 15 -2.99 -30.48 -3.31
C ALA A 15 -3.84 -29.54 -4.18
N ALA A 16 -4.63 -30.14 -5.07
CA ALA A 16 -5.81 -29.48 -5.60
C ALA A 16 -6.76 -29.27 -4.41
N ALA A 17 -6.63 -28.14 -3.73
CA ALA A 17 -7.68 -27.66 -2.87
C ALA A 17 -8.88 -27.38 -3.78
N SER A 18 -9.88 -28.25 -3.71
CA SER A 18 -11.20 -27.95 -4.26
C SER A 18 -11.64 -26.55 -3.80
N PRO A 19 -12.30 -25.74 -4.65
CA PRO A 19 -12.87 -24.46 -4.24
C PRO A 19 -14.07 -24.77 -3.34
N ALA A 20 -13.81 -25.00 -2.05
CA ALA A 20 -14.86 -25.07 -1.05
C ALA A 20 -15.26 -23.64 -0.69
N ALA A 21 -16.53 -23.32 -1.00
CA ALA A 21 -17.27 -22.11 -0.59
C ALA A 21 -16.84 -20.78 -1.25
N ALA A 22 -17.15 -20.63 -2.54
CA ALA A 22 -17.22 -19.31 -3.19
C ALA A 22 -18.62 -18.66 -3.11
N GLU A 23 -19.65 -19.39 -2.64
CA GLU A 23 -21.04 -18.88 -2.65
C GLU A 23 -21.37 -17.92 -1.48
N ASP A 24 -20.59 -17.90 -0.40
CA ASP A 24 -20.92 -17.12 0.82
C ASP A 24 -20.25 -15.72 0.91
N ARG A 25 -19.50 -15.28 -0.12
CA ARG A 25 -18.73 -14.01 -0.05
C ARG A 25 -19.39 -12.80 -0.71
N VAL A 26 -20.52 -12.98 -1.39
CA VAL A 26 -21.18 -11.89 -2.10
C VAL A 26 -21.78 -10.91 -1.08
N ALA A 27 -21.24 -9.70 -1.08
CA ALA A 27 -21.71 -8.61 -0.27
C ALA A 27 -22.90 -7.91 -0.93
N ASP A 28 -23.90 -7.54 -0.11
CA ASP A 28 -25.00 -6.70 -0.58
C ASP A 28 -24.50 -5.27 -0.82
N ARG A 29 -23.61 -4.80 0.06
CA ARG A 29 -23.03 -3.46 0.05
C ARG A 29 -21.60 -3.47 0.56
N ALA A 30 -20.83 -2.48 0.17
CA ALA A 30 -19.47 -2.27 0.62
C ALA A 30 -19.26 -0.84 1.15
N LEU A 31 -18.42 -0.72 2.17
CA LEU A 31 -17.93 0.55 2.70
C LEU A 31 -16.41 0.60 2.56
N LEU A 32 -15.90 1.60 1.84
CA LEU A 32 -14.49 1.99 1.83
C LEU A 32 -14.32 3.24 2.69
N ALA A 33 -13.83 3.08 3.91
CA ALA A 33 -13.68 4.16 4.87
C ALA A 33 -12.21 4.58 5.04
N PHE A 34 -11.94 5.86 4.84
CA PHE A 34 -10.66 6.50 5.14
C PHE A 34 -10.77 7.21 6.49
N LEU A 35 -9.91 6.82 7.44
CA LEU A 35 -9.93 7.36 8.80
C LEU A 35 -8.68 8.21 9.06
N PRO A 36 -8.81 9.55 9.12
CA PRO A 36 -7.71 10.43 9.53
C PRO A 36 -7.31 10.17 10.98
N THR A 37 -6.00 10.02 11.23
CA THR A 37 -5.45 9.85 12.59
C THR A 37 -4.18 10.66 12.78
N GLU A 38 -4.15 11.50 13.82
CA GLU A 38 -2.98 12.30 14.25
C GLU A 38 -2.75 12.21 15.77
N PRO A 39 -1.49 12.31 16.27
CA PRO A 39 -0.22 12.17 15.57
C PRO A 39 0.26 10.69 15.54
N ALA A 40 1.04 10.33 14.52
CA ALA A 40 1.80 9.07 14.53
C ALA A 40 3.04 9.22 15.43
N PRO A 41 3.26 8.30 16.40
CA PRO A 41 4.15 7.20 16.05
C PRO A 41 3.71 5.81 16.53
N LYS A 42 2.81 5.71 17.51
CA LYS A 42 2.30 4.41 17.97
C LYS A 42 1.05 4.10 17.20
N ARG A 43 1.15 3.23 16.18
CA ARG A 43 0.08 2.69 15.31
C ARG A 43 -1.16 2.25 16.10
N PRO A 44 -2.03 3.19 16.52
CA PRO A 44 -3.05 2.86 17.50
C PRO A 44 -4.28 2.29 16.79
N LEU A 45 -4.35 2.46 15.45
CA LEU A 45 -5.49 2.11 14.66
C LEU A 45 -5.51 0.61 14.43
N LEU A 46 -4.37 -0.06 14.25
CA LEU A 46 -4.31 -1.53 14.18
C LEU A 46 -5.00 -2.19 15.38
N ASP A 47 -4.62 -1.79 16.61
CA ASP A 47 -5.21 -2.38 17.80
C ASP A 47 -6.69 -2.00 17.96
N LYS A 48 -7.06 -0.78 17.55
CA LYS A 48 -8.46 -0.32 17.57
C LYS A 48 -9.32 -1.11 16.57
N LEU A 49 -8.82 -1.43 15.39
CA LEU A 49 -9.50 -2.23 14.37
C LEU A 49 -9.57 -3.70 14.79
N ALA A 50 -8.48 -4.26 15.33
CA ALA A 50 -8.46 -5.64 15.84
C ALA A 50 -9.51 -5.85 16.95
N ARG A 51 -9.63 -4.91 17.90
CA ARG A 51 -10.67 -4.94 18.95
C ARG A 51 -12.10 -4.86 18.41
N ARG A 52 -12.29 -4.34 17.19
CA ARG A 52 -13.58 -4.28 16.49
C ARG A 52 -13.83 -5.52 15.62
N GLY A 53 -12.96 -6.53 15.69
CA GLY A 53 -13.11 -7.78 14.96
C GLY A 53 -12.68 -7.71 13.49
N PHE A 54 -11.95 -6.68 13.06
CA PHE A 54 -11.39 -6.64 11.71
C PHE A 54 -10.22 -7.62 11.57
N ALA A 55 -10.08 -8.24 10.41
CA ALA A 55 -8.80 -8.75 9.95
C ALA A 55 -7.89 -7.56 9.64
N ILE A 56 -6.65 -7.55 10.13
CA ILE A 56 -5.80 -6.35 10.13
C ILE A 56 -4.54 -6.52 9.29
N GLY A 57 -4.05 -5.41 8.74
CA GLY A 57 -2.84 -5.38 7.94
C GLY A 57 -2.36 -3.95 7.69
N LEU A 58 -1.35 -3.86 6.84
CA LEU A 58 -0.74 -2.60 6.43
C LEU A 58 -0.84 -2.43 4.93
N THR A 59 -1.21 -1.25 4.47
CA THR A 59 -1.27 -0.91 3.06
C THR A 59 -0.02 -0.16 2.64
N SER A 60 0.59 -0.65 1.56
CA SER A 60 1.59 0.07 0.78
C SER A 60 0.89 1.07 -0.14
N PRO A 61 0.96 2.39 0.14
CA PRO A 61 0.07 3.36 -0.50
C PRO A 61 0.47 3.69 -1.94
N THR A 62 1.76 3.68 -2.28
CA THR A 62 2.29 4.04 -3.62
C THR A 62 3.60 3.31 -3.89
N VAL A 63 4.05 3.28 -5.15
CA VAL A 63 5.40 2.86 -5.54
C VAL A 63 6.24 4.10 -5.87
N GLY A 64 7.40 4.25 -5.21
CA GLY A 64 8.28 5.39 -5.42
C GLY A 64 7.98 6.56 -4.46
N GLY A 65 7.75 7.74 -5.02
CA GLY A 65 7.47 8.95 -4.25
C GLY A 65 6.05 8.93 -3.69
N TYR A 66 5.89 9.20 -2.40
CA TYR A 66 4.57 9.21 -1.78
C TYR A 66 3.86 10.55 -1.97
N ARG A 67 2.60 10.47 -2.42
CA ARG A 67 1.64 11.56 -2.48
C ARG A 67 0.25 11.00 -2.11
N PRO A 68 -0.48 11.61 -1.17
CA PRO A 68 -1.84 11.17 -0.80
C PRO A 68 -2.77 10.97 -2.01
N ARG A 69 -2.88 11.99 -2.87
CA ARG A 69 -3.65 11.92 -4.13
C ARG A 69 -3.29 10.74 -5.03
N GLN A 70 -2.00 10.40 -5.16
CA GLN A 70 -1.59 9.27 -6.00
C GLN A 70 -2.12 7.95 -5.42
N MET A 71 -2.09 7.77 -4.09
CA MET A 71 -2.65 6.56 -3.49
C MET A 71 -4.12 6.41 -3.83
N VAL A 72 -4.91 7.48 -3.73
CA VAL A 72 -6.35 7.40 -4.00
C VAL A 72 -6.62 7.18 -5.49
N LEU A 73 -5.79 7.73 -6.39
CA LEU A 73 -5.80 7.38 -7.82
C LEU A 73 -5.48 5.91 -8.06
N ASP A 74 -4.45 5.36 -7.38
CA ASP A 74 -4.06 3.95 -7.48
C ASP A 74 -5.21 3.03 -7.01
N VAL A 75 -5.95 3.42 -5.97
CA VAL A 75 -7.21 2.75 -5.56
C VAL A 75 -8.26 2.84 -6.66
N SER A 76 -8.50 4.03 -7.19
CA SER A 76 -9.53 4.32 -8.20
C SER A 76 -9.32 3.54 -9.51
N GLN A 77 -8.06 3.39 -9.94
CA GLN A 77 -7.70 2.72 -11.19
C GLN A 77 -7.35 1.23 -11.02
N GLY A 78 -7.12 0.75 -9.79
CA GLY A 78 -6.78 -0.65 -9.51
C GLY A 78 -5.40 -1.09 -10.02
N SER A 79 -4.57 -0.16 -10.48
CA SER A 79 -3.20 -0.37 -10.95
C SER A 79 -2.27 0.72 -10.39
N ARG A 80 -0.97 0.49 -10.35
CA ARG A 80 0.02 1.50 -9.90
C ARG A 80 1.34 1.35 -10.64
N ILE A 81 1.95 2.48 -10.97
CA ILE A 81 3.33 2.55 -11.44
C ILE A 81 4.18 3.37 -10.48
N SER A 82 5.49 3.29 -10.65
CA SER A 82 6.41 4.20 -9.94
C SER A 82 6.03 5.64 -10.26
N THR A 83 5.94 6.51 -9.25
CA THR A 83 5.67 7.94 -9.50
C THR A 83 6.72 8.64 -10.36
N ARG A 84 7.89 8.00 -10.55
CA ARG A 84 8.96 8.47 -11.45
C ARG A 84 8.75 8.11 -12.92
N ALA A 85 7.79 7.23 -13.21
CA ALA A 85 7.44 6.84 -14.57
C ALA A 85 6.49 7.84 -15.23
N TYR A 86 5.89 8.75 -14.45
CA TYR A 86 5.13 9.87 -14.99
C TYR A 86 6.07 11.02 -15.36
N ALA A 87 5.80 11.66 -16.49
CA ALA A 87 6.48 12.88 -16.90
C ALA A 87 6.21 14.03 -15.90
N GLU A 88 4.98 14.11 -15.39
CA GLU A 88 4.52 15.18 -14.52
C GLU A 88 4.13 14.70 -13.12
N SER A 89 4.20 15.64 -12.17
CA SER A 89 3.67 15.42 -10.82
C SER A 89 2.16 15.24 -10.83
N VAL A 90 1.63 14.61 -9.78
CA VAL A 90 0.18 14.46 -9.59
C VAL A 90 -0.49 15.84 -9.59
N PRO A 91 -1.53 16.06 -10.40
CA PRO A 91 -2.25 17.33 -10.44
C PRO A 91 -2.97 17.61 -9.11
N GLN A 92 -3.41 18.86 -8.94
CA GLN A 92 -4.33 19.18 -7.85
C GLN A 92 -5.70 18.59 -8.16
N LEU A 93 -6.20 17.76 -7.25
CA LEU A 93 -7.50 17.11 -7.37
C LEU A 93 -8.35 17.51 -6.18
N ALA A 94 -9.53 18.06 -6.46
CA ALA A 94 -10.42 18.55 -5.42
C ALA A 94 -11.87 18.27 -5.79
N LEU A 95 -12.63 17.75 -4.83
CA LEU A 95 -14.07 17.58 -4.98
C LEU A 95 -14.76 18.96 -5.11
N ARG A 96 -15.53 19.12 -6.18
CA ARG A 96 -16.50 20.19 -6.38
C ARG A 96 -17.88 19.57 -6.34
N THR A 97 -18.66 19.89 -5.32
CA THR A 97 -20.01 19.34 -5.15
C THR A 97 -21.00 20.10 -6.02
N ASP A 98 -21.73 19.38 -6.86
CA ASP A 98 -22.83 19.88 -7.69
C ASP A 98 -24.05 19.03 -7.30
N PHE A 99 -24.88 19.52 -6.37
CA PHE A 99 -25.93 18.70 -5.75
C PHE A 99 -26.86 18.04 -6.79
N PRO A 100 -27.20 16.74 -6.67
CA PRO A 100 -26.90 15.82 -5.56
C PRO A 100 -25.54 15.09 -5.63
N GLY A 101 -24.71 15.42 -6.62
CA GLY A 101 -23.43 14.75 -6.88
C GLY A 101 -22.22 15.69 -6.76
N GLY A 102 -21.24 15.43 -7.60
CA GLY A 102 -20.06 16.28 -7.72
C GLY A 102 -19.14 15.86 -8.84
N ARG A 103 -18.04 16.58 -8.96
CA ARG A 103 -16.97 16.31 -9.90
C ARG A 103 -15.61 16.57 -9.26
N ILE A 104 -14.59 15.87 -9.70
CA ILE A 104 -13.22 16.14 -9.29
C ILE A 104 -12.64 17.20 -10.23
N GLY A 105 -12.34 18.39 -9.69
CA GLY A 105 -11.54 19.38 -10.42
C GLY A 105 -10.13 18.86 -10.66
N GLY A 106 -9.54 19.18 -11.82
CA GLY A 106 -8.22 18.68 -12.24
C GLY A 106 -8.23 17.24 -12.81
N TRP A 107 -9.41 16.64 -12.99
CA TRP A 107 -9.53 15.27 -13.49
C TRP A 107 -8.99 15.07 -14.91
N GLY A 108 -9.20 16.05 -15.80
CA GLY A 108 -8.66 16.00 -17.17
C GLY A 108 -7.14 15.84 -17.16
N ASP A 109 -6.44 16.64 -16.36
CA ASP A 109 -4.98 16.55 -16.21
C ASP A 109 -4.55 15.18 -15.66
N ALA A 110 -5.33 14.58 -14.76
CA ALA A 110 -5.06 13.24 -14.23
C ALA A 110 -5.24 12.15 -15.30
N VAL A 111 -6.23 12.30 -16.19
CA VAL A 111 -6.46 11.39 -17.32
C VAL A 111 -5.33 11.53 -18.35
N THR A 112 -5.01 12.75 -18.79
CA THR A 112 -3.88 12.99 -19.71
C THR A 112 -2.59 12.41 -19.15
N ARG A 113 -2.29 12.67 -17.87
CA ARG A 113 -1.12 12.11 -17.19
C ARG A 113 -1.11 10.58 -17.14
N ALA A 114 -2.28 9.95 -17.07
CA ALA A 114 -2.40 8.50 -17.07
C ALA A 114 -2.22 7.91 -18.48
N GLU A 115 -2.77 8.58 -19.50
CA GLU A 115 -2.61 8.22 -20.92
C GLU A 115 -1.15 8.33 -21.39
N ASP A 116 -0.43 9.35 -20.90
CA ASP A 116 1.00 9.54 -21.18
C ASP A 116 1.90 8.51 -20.49
N SER A 117 1.34 7.69 -19.61
CA SER A 117 2.08 6.62 -18.92
C SER A 117 2.06 5.33 -19.74
N SER A 118 3.16 4.56 -19.70
CA SER A 118 3.33 3.36 -20.52
C SER A 118 2.45 2.16 -20.15
N ASN A 119 1.66 2.24 -19.07
CA ASN A 119 0.97 1.10 -18.47
C ASN A 119 -0.57 1.16 -18.58
N GLY A 120 -1.11 2.00 -19.46
CA GLY A 120 -2.55 2.01 -19.76
C GLY A 120 -3.42 2.25 -18.52
N LEU A 121 -3.02 3.20 -17.67
CA LEU A 121 -3.72 3.50 -16.42
C LEU A 121 -5.07 4.16 -16.69
N VAL A 122 -6.10 3.76 -15.95
CA VAL A 122 -7.48 4.25 -16.16
C VAL A 122 -8.04 4.85 -14.87
N PRO A 123 -7.85 6.15 -14.60
CA PRO A 123 -8.48 6.82 -13.47
C PRO A 123 -10.00 6.62 -13.45
N GLY A 124 -10.58 6.36 -12.28
CA GLY A 124 -12.02 6.16 -12.14
C GLY A 124 -12.55 4.81 -12.64
N LEU A 125 -11.66 3.84 -12.88
CA LEU A 125 -12.02 2.50 -13.34
C LEU A 125 -12.98 1.81 -12.39
N LEU A 126 -12.70 1.82 -11.08
CA LEU A 126 -13.50 1.18 -10.05
C LEU A 126 -14.96 1.62 -10.10
N ALA A 127 -15.22 2.92 -9.95
CA ALA A 127 -16.58 3.45 -9.94
C ALA A 127 -17.28 3.24 -11.29
N SER A 128 -16.58 3.41 -12.41
CA SER A 128 -17.16 3.18 -13.74
C SER A 128 -17.57 1.73 -13.97
N THR A 129 -16.82 0.79 -13.43
CA THR A 129 -17.11 -0.64 -13.55
C THR A 129 -18.32 -1.03 -12.74
N LEU A 130 -18.43 -0.50 -11.51
CA LEU A 130 -19.64 -0.65 -10.69
C LEU A 130 -20.87 -0.02 -11.37
N GLU A 131 -20.75 1.21 -11.86
CA GLU A 131 -21.86 1.90 -12.54
C GLU A 131 -22.34 1.14 -13.79
N ARG A 132 -21.42 0.57 -14.58
CA ARG A 132 -21.76 -0.24 -15.75
C ARG A 132 -22.47 -1.53 -15.39
N ALA A 133 -22.16 -2.11 -14.23
CA ALA A 133 -22.85 -3.25 -13.65
C ALA A 133 -24.18 -2.88 -12.99
N GLY A 134 -24.63 -1.63 -13.09
CA GLY A 134 -25.88 -1.16 -12.48
C GLY A 134 -25.77 -0.90 -10.97
N ARG A 135 -24.55 -0.91 -10.41
CA ARG A 135 -24.30 -0.62 -8.99
C ARG A 135 -24.13 0.88 -8.76
N SER A 136 -24.60 1.33 -7.61
CA SER A 136 -24.54 2.71 -7.16
C SER A 136 -23.28 2.97 -6.32
N VAL A 137 -22.58 4.06 -6.64
CA VAL A 137 -21.40 4.53 -5.91
C VAL A 137 -21.67 5.92 -5.35
N SER A 138 -21.49 6.08 -4.05
CA SER A 138 -21.69 7.34 -3.35
C SER A 138 -20.45 7.74 -2.55
N TYR A 139 -20.29 9.03 -2.35
CA TYR A 139 -19.25 9.60 -1.49
C TYR A 139 -19.84 10.39 -0.32
N ILE A 140 -19.24 10.26 0.85
CA ILE A 140 -19.48 11.19 1.97
C ILE A 140 -18.17 11.67 2.58
N GLY A 141 -18.11 12.95 2.91
CA GLY A 141 -16.97 13.57 3.56
C GLY A 141 -17.36 14.66 4.54
N VAL A 142 -16.36 15.23 5.18
CA VAL A 142 -16.53 16.32 6.14
C VAL A 142 -16.35 17.66 5.42
N ALA A 143 -17.26 18.60 5.67
CA ALA A 143 -17.17 19.96 5.15
C ALA A 143 -16.03 20.75 5.81
N GLY A 144 -15.40 21.66 5.05
CA GLY A 144 -14.33 22.54 5.55
C GLY A 144 -12.93 21.91 5.60
N VAL A 145 -12.75 20.71 5.03
CA VAL A 145 -11.48 19.99 4.98
C VAL A 145 -11.27 19.36 3.59
N GLU A 146 -10.03 19.00 3.23
CA GLU A 146 -9.71 18.44 1.90
C GLU A 146 -10.26 17.02 1.73
N ASN A 147 -11.10 16.79 0.71
CA ASN A 147 -11.80 15.51 0.50
C ASN A 147 -11.21 14.73 -0.69
N GLU A 148 -9.91 14.44 -0.64
CA GLU A 148 -9.19 13.76 -1.73
C GLU A 148 -9.68 12.33 -1.94
N GLU A 149 -10.21 11.69 -0.90
CA GLU A 149 -10.78 10.35 -0.91
C GLU A 149 -11.93 10.19 -1.90
N ALA A 150 -12.59 11.30 -2.27
CA ALA A 150 -13.62 11.34 -3.30
C ALA A 150 -13.14 10.84 -4.67
N ILE A 151 -11.82 10.90 -4.94
CA ILE A 151 -11.19 10.35 -6.15
C ILE A 151 -11.48 8.84 -6.31
N ALA A 152 -11.57 8.09 -5.21
CA ALA A 152 -11.87 6.65 -5.27
C ALA A 152 -13.32 6.35 -5.66
N ALA A 153 -14.23 7.33 -5.50
CA ALA A 153 -15.65 7.23 -5.86
C ALA A 153 -15.97 7.84 -7.23
N ALA A 154 -15.04 8.57 -7.84
CA ALA A 154 -15.25 9.23 -9.12
C ALA A 154 -15.12 8.23 -10.28
N ASN A 155 -16.00 8.32 -11.27
CA ASN A 155 -15.93 7.51 -12.48
C ASN A 155 -14.87 8.02 -13.46
N ARG A 156 -14.72 7.39 -14.64
CA ARG A 156 -13.72 7.72 -15.67
C ARG A 156 -13.82 9.16 -16.16
N ARG A 157 -14.98 9.79 -16.01
CA ARG A 157 -15.23 11.20 -16.36
C ARG A 157 -14.97 12.16 -15.19
N GLY A 158 -14.54 11.66 -14.03
CA GLY A 158 -14.31 12.43 -12.82
C GLY A 158 -15.61 12.84 -12.12
N LEU A 159 -16.73 12.18 -12.43
CA LEU A 159 -18.05 12.50 -11.88
C LEU A 159 -18.38 11.58 -10.72
N LEU A 160 -19.06 12.13 -9.72
CA LEU A 160 -19.67 11.41 -8.62
C LEU A 160 -21.18 11.57 -8.75
N ARG A 161 -21.91 10.46 -8.92
CA ARG A 161 -23.38 10.52 -9.03
C ARG A 161 -24.03 11.07 -7.78
N ARG A 162 -23.45 10.74 -6.62
CA ARG A 162 -23.92 11.23 -5.33
C ARG A 162 -22.73 11.54 -4.41
N ALA A 163 -22.70 12.76 -3.88
CA ALA A 163 -21.65 13.21 -2.98
C ALA A 163 -22.24 14.16 -1.94
N GLU A 164 -21.98 13.88 -0.66
CA GLU A 164 -22.43 14.72 0.45
C GLU A 164 -21.22 15.19 1.28
N LEU A 165 -21.16 16.49 1.57
CA LEU A 165 -20.23 17.08 2.53
C LEU A 165 -21.00 17.54 3.74
N THR A 166 -20.69 16.97 4.90
CA THR A 166 -21.49 17.15 6.12
C THR A 166 -20.67 17.79 7.23
N THR A 167 -21.35 18.30 8.25
CA THR A 167 -20.69 18.75 9.48
C THR A 167 -20.42 17.56 10.40
N LEU A 168 -19.51 17.73 11.37
CA LEU A 168 -19.18 16.68 12.35
C LEU A 168 -20.42 16.16 13.10
N GLY A 169 -21.33 17.05 13.50
CA GLY A 169 -22.52 16.68 14.27
C GLY A 169 -23.56 15.88 13.48
N THR A 170 -23.56 15.95 12.15
CA THR A 170 -24.53 15.26 11.28
C THR A 170 -23.91 14.13 10.47
N PHE A 171 -22.59 13.95 10.52
CA PHE A 171 -21.86 13.01 9.69
C PHE A 171 -22.40 11.58 9.82
N THR A 172 -22.52 11.06 11.04
CA THR A 172 -22.89 9.67 11.27
C THR A 172 -24.28 9.34 10.73
N GLU A 173 -25.27 10.18 11.01
CA GLU A 173 -26.64 10.01 10.53
C GLU A 173 -26.70 10.00 8.99
N ARG A 174 -26.04 10.99 8.37
CA ARG A 174 -25.96 11.11 6.91
C ARG A 174 -25.22 9.95 6.27
N ALA A 175 -24.11 9.50 6.86
CA ALA A 175 -23.35 8.35 6.38
C ALA A 175 -24.20 7.07 6.40
N LEU A 176 -24.96 6.84 7.47
CA LEU A 176 -25.87 5.68 7.57
C LEU A 176 -26.98 5.74 6.52
N GLY A 177 -27.61 6.89 6.33
CA GLY A 177 -28.64 7.07 5.30
C GLY A 177 -28.10 6.87 3.88
N LEU A 178 -26.92 7.41 3.59
CA LEU A 178 -26.28 7.26 2.28
C LEU A 178 -25.82 5.82 2.03
N TRP A 179 -25.25 5.15 3.04
CA TRP A 179 -24.89 3.74 2.95
C TRP A 179 -26.13 2.83 2.78
N GLY A 180 -27.25 3.22 3.39
CA GLY A 180 -28.55 2.58 3.21
C GLY A 180 -29.04 2.50 1.76
N SER A 181 -28.57 3.41 0.91
CA SER A 181 -29.05 3.60 -0.48
C SER A 181 -27.95 3.44 -1.54
N SER A 182 -26.78 2.92 -1.15
CA SER A 182 -25.62 2.76 -2.05
C SER A 182 -25.09 1.33 -1.99
N ASP A 183 -24.65 0.79 -3.13
CA ASP A 183 -23.94 -0.50 -3.21
C ASP A 183 -22.49 -0.33 -2.73
N LEU A 184 -21.83 0.78 -3.10
CA LEU A 184 -20.53 1.19 -2.56
C LEU A 184 -20.62 2.59 -1.95
N LEU A 185 -20.30 2.70 -0.66
CA LEU A 185 -20.05 3.99 -0.02
C LEU A 185 -18.54 4.19 0.16
N VAL A 186 -18.00 5.27 -0.39
CA VAL A 186 -16.67 5.77 -0.05
C VAL A 186 -16.82 6.88 0.97
N ALA A 187 -16.18 6.74 2.13
CA ALA A 187 -16.33 7.68 3.23
C ALA A 187 -14.99 8.23 3.69
N ARG A 188 -14.85 9.55 3.77
CA ARG A 188 -13.84 10.18 4.60
C ARG A 188 -14.42 10.45 5.97
N LEU A 189 -14.04 9.62 6.95
CA LEU A 189 -14.51 9.77 8.32
C LEU A 189 -13.94 11.03 8.97
N PRO A 190 -14.61 11.59 10.01
CA PRO A 190 -14.01 12.57 10.89
C PRO A 190 -12.68 12.10 11.49
N GLY A 191 -11.87 13.04 12.00
CA GLY A 191 -10.61 12.71 12.63
C GLY A 191 -10.79 11.99 13.98
N ASP A 192 -9.80 11.15 14.31
CA ASP A 192 -9.53 10.67 15.67
C ASP A 192 -10.74 10.03 16.40
N ARG A 193 -11.19 10.62 17.51
CA ARG A 193 -12.24 10.06 18.36
C ARG A 193 -13.60 10.06 17.66
N ASP A 194 -13.93 11.14 16.95
CA ASP A 194 -15.20 11.28 16.25
C ASP A 194 -15.28 10.31 15.07
N GLY A 195 -14.16 10.12 14.37
CA GLY A 195 -14.06 9.12 13.30
C GLY A 195 -14.25 7.70 13.79
N LEU A 196 -13.67 7.36 14.94
CA LEU A 196 -13.84 6.04 15.56
C LEU A 196 -15.27 5.83 16.06
N ALA A 197 -15.90 6.86 16.62
CA ALA A 197 -17.30 6.81 17.04
C ALA A 197 -18.25 6.64 15.85
N ALA A 198 -17.98 7.34 14.74
CA ALA A 198 -18.70 7.16 13.49
C ALA A 198 -18.51 5.74 12.92
N LEU A 199 -17.27 5.22 12.94
CA LEU A 199 -16.99 3.84 12.55
C LEU A 199 -17.74 2.83 13.43
N ASP A 200 -17.81 3.04 14.75
CA ASP A 200 -18.57 2.18 15.66
C ASP A 200 -20.07 2.20 15.38
N ALA A 201 -20.62 3.34 14.95
CA ALA A 201 -22.01 3.43 14.52
C ALA A 201 -22.25 2.69 13.18
N LEU A 202 -21.34 2.85 12.21
CA LEU A 202 -21.40 2.13 10.93
C LEU A 202 -21.28 0.62 11.15
N MET A 203 -20.36 0.17 12.00
CA MET A 203 -20.20 -1.25 12.32
C MET A 203 -21.39 -1.86 13.04
N ARG A 204 -22.11 -1.08 13.88
CA ARG A 204 -23.37 -1.54 14.50
C ARG A 204 -24.52 -1.64 13.51
N ALA A 205 -24.52 -0.81 12.46
CA ALA A 205 -25.53 -0.83 11.41
C ALA A 205 -25.19 -1.80 10.26
N ARG A 206 -23.97 -2.34 10.24
CA ARG A 206 -23.48 -3.31 9.28
C ARG A 206 -24.35 -4.57 9.32
N ARG A 207 -24.82 -5.01 8.16
CA ARG A 207 -25.51 -6.28 7.97
C ARG A 207 -24.49 -7.43 7.88
N PRO A 208 -24.88 -8.68 8.17
CA PRO A 208 -23.97 -9.84 8.05
C PRO A 208 -23.30 -9.97 6.67
N ASN A 209 -24.00 -9.52 5.62
CA ASN A 209 -23.54 -9.57 4.23
C ASN A 209 -22.91 -8.26 3.74
N ASP A 210 -22.64 -7.27 4.60
CA ASP A 210 -21.95 -6.06 4.15
C ASP A 210 -20.42 -6.23 4.28
N LEU A 211 -19.65 -5.74 3.31
CA LEU A 211 -18.19 -5.62 3.40
C LEU A 211 -17.81 -4.26 4.00
N VAL A 212 -16.84 -4.23 4.93
CA VAL A 212 -16.25 -2.99 5.41
C VAL A 212 -14.73 -3.03 5.32
N LEU A 213 -14.16 -2.14 4.50
CA LEU A 213 -12.73 -1.90 4.37
C LEU A 213 -12.40 -0.54 4.98
N VAL A 214 -11.57 -0.53 6.03
CA VAL A 214 -11.10 0.69 6.67
C VAL A 214 -9.61 0.84 6.41
N VAL A 215 -9.19 2.01 5.96
CA VAL A 215 -7.79 2.38 5.79
C VAL A 215 -7.54 3.67 6.55
N ARG A 216 -6.35 3.81 7.13
CA ARG A 216 -5.88 5.11 7.59
C ARG A 216 -5.86 6.09 6.42
N ALA A 217 -6.52 7.24 6.55
CA ALA A 217 -6.47 8.28 5.52
C ALA A 217 -5.00 8.67 5.25
N PRO A 218 -4.58 8.79 3.99
CA PRO A 218 -3.19 9.02 3.63
C PRO A 218 -2.67 10.32 4.27
N PRO A 219 -1.75 10.26 5.26
CA PRO A 219 -1.25 11.45 5.92
C PRO A 219 -0.40 12.29 4.98
N THR A 220 -0.26 13.58 5.25
CA THR A 220 0.74 14.42 4.57
C THR A 220 2.16 14.05 5.03
N GLY A 221 3.16 14.28 4.17
CA GLY A 221 4.57 14.07 4.52
C GLY A 221 5.20 12.78 3.98
N ARG A 222 5.89 12.01 4.84
CA ARG A 222 6.73 10.89 4.41
C ARG A 222 5.91 9.63 4.12
N LEU A 223 6.39 8.83 3.17
CA LEU A 223 5.86 7.49 2.88
C LEU A 223 5.82 6.66 4.17
N ARG A 224 4.63 6.18 4.53
CA ARG A 224 4.40 5.23 5.61
C ARG A 224 3.44 4.15 5.12
N LEU A 225 3.57 2.97 5.69
CA LEU A 225 2.52 1.97 5.52
C LEU A 225 1.29 2.40 6.33
N LEU A 226 0.10 2.12 5.79
CA LEU A 226 -1.17 2.61 6.33
C LEU A 226 -1.92 1.48 7.01
N GLU A 227 -2.36 1.72 8.24
CA GLU A 227 -3.10 0.75 9.04
C GLU A 227 -4.45 0.47 8.37
N THR A 228 -4.74 -0.79 8.11
CA THR A 228 -5.89 -1.23 7.32
C THR A 228 -6.61 -2.38 8.01
N GLY A 229 -7.92 -2.41 7.92
CA GLY A 229 -8.77 -3.48 8.42
C GLY A 229 -9.82 -3.88 7.40
N LEU A 230 -10.13 -5.17 7.34
CA LEU A 230 -11.21 -5.74 6.53
C LEU A 230 -12.17 -6.53 7.41
N ALA A 231 -13.46 -6.29 7.26
CA ALA A 231 -14.53 -7.09 7.83
C ALA A 231 -15.37 -7.65 6.69
N GLU A 232 -15.15 -8.94 6.39
CA GLU A 232 -15.78 -9.67 5.29
C GLU A 232 -17.17 -10.19 5.68
N PRO A 233 -18.11 -10.32 4.72
CA PRO A 233 -19.36 -11.05 4.90
C PRO A 233 -19.15 -12.43 5.49
N GLY A 234 -19.94 -12.82 6.49
CA GLY A 234 -19.92 -14.16 7.10
C GLY A 234 -18.61 -14.59 7.80
N ALA A 235 -17.55 -13.79 7.73
CA ALA A 235 -16.25 -14.16 8.27
C ALA A 235 -16.18 -14.00 9.80
N PRO A 236 -15.49 -14.91 10.52
CA PRO A 236 -15.26 -14.75 11.94
C PRO A 236 -14.36 -13.53 12.22
N PRO A 237 -14.52 -12.88 13.40
CA PRO A 237 -13.76 -11.69 13.72
C PRO A 237 -12.26 -11.95 13.82
N GLY A 238 -11.47 -10.93 13.52
CA GLY A 238 -10.01 -10.94 13.63
C GLY A 238 -9.31 -11.63 12.47
N GLY A 239 -8.00 -11.80 12.58
CA GLY A 239 -7.12 -12.35 11.54
C GLY A 239 -6.20 -11.30 10.92
N ARG A 240 -5.49 -11.68 9.86
CA ARG A 240 -4.56 -10.82 9.13
C ARG A 240 -4.93 -10.70 7.67
N LEU A 241 -4.62 -9.57 7.07
CA LEU A 241 -4.77 -9.38 5.62
C LEU A 241 -3.60 -10.01 4.86
N ARG A 242 -3.87 -10.58 3.70
CA ARG A 242 -2.88 -11.06 2.74
C ARG A 242 -3.29 -10.59 1.35
N SER A 243 -2.30 -10.35 0.51
CA SER A 243 -2.52 -10.05 -0.90
C SER A 243 -1.53 -10.78 -1.79
N GLY A 244 -2.01 -11.25 -2.94
CA GLY A 244 -1.18 -11.81 -4.00
C GLY A 244 -0.18 -10.79 -4.58
N THR A 245 -0.50 -9.49 -4.55
CA THR A 245 0.35 -8.40 -5.06
C THR A 245 1.62 -8.24 -4.22
N THR A 246 1.49 -8.32 -2.90
CA THR A 246 2.62 -8.15 -1.98
C THR A 246 3.31 -9.47 -1.64
N ARG A 247 2.61 -10.60 -1.80
CA ARG A 247 3.03 -11.96 -1.44
C ARG A 247 3.49 -12.07 0.02
N ARG A 248 2.91 -11.25 0.92
CA ARG A 248 3.25 -11.21 2.35
C ARG A 248 1.99 -11.03 3.19
N ALA A 249 1.84 -11.88 4.21
CA ALA A 249 0.81 -11.68 5.23
C ALA A 249 1.09 -10.40 6.04
N GLY A 250 0.02 -9.70 6.41
CA GLY A 250 0.06 -8.40 7.10
C GLY A 250 0.38 -7.21 6.18
N LEU A 251 0.52 -7.41 4.86
CA LEU A 251 0.83 -6.34 3.91
C LEU A 251 -0.04 -6.46 2.65
N VAL A 252 -0.69 -5.37 2.26
CA VAL A 252 -1.48 -5.26 1.01
C VAL A 252 -1.03 -4.02 0.23
N ALA A 253 -1.44 -3.90 -1.03
CA ALA A 253 -1.23 -2.72 -1.85
C ALA A 253 -2.53 -1.92 -1.98
N ALA A 254 -2.44 -0.60 -2.15
CA ALA A 254 -3.63 0.24 -2.37
C ALA A 254 -4.44 -0.20 -3.60
N THR A 255 -3.76 -0.72 -4.62
CA THR A 255 -4.37 -1.28 -5.84
C THR A 255 -5.24 -2.51 -5.61
N ASP A 256 -5.06 -3.19 -4.48
CA ASP A 256 -5.81 -4.39 -4.12
C ASP A 256 -7.25 -4.05 -3.70
N TYR A 257 -7.54 -2.77 -3.44
CA TYR A 257 -8.86 -2.35 -2.96
C TYR A 257 -9.91 -2.48 -4.05
N ALA A 258 -9.59 -2.06 -5.29
CA ALA A 258 -10.50 -2.15 -6.42
C ALA A 258 -10.97 -3.59 -6.70
N PRO A 259 -10.08 -4.59 -6.91
CA PRO A 259 -10.52 -5.96 -7.17
C PRO A 259 -11.26 -6.57 -5.97
N THR A 260 -10.88 -6.24 -4.73
CA THR A 260 -11.60 -6.71 -3.53
C THR A 260 -13.03 -6.19 -3.47
N LEU A 261 -13.25 -4.90 -3.78
CA LEU A 261 -14.57 -4.29 -3.77
C LEU A 261 -15.44 -4.79 -4.93
N LEU A 262 -14.85 -5.00 -6.11
CA LEU A 262 -15.53 -5.54 -7.28
C LEU A 262 -15.97 -6.98 -7.04
N ASP A 263 -15.07 -7.84 -6.58
CA ASP A 263 -15.36 -9.25 -6.27
C ASP A 263 -16.46 -9.37 -5.21
N ALA A 264 -16.33 -8.64 -4.09
CA ALA A 264 -17.32 -8.65 -3.04
C ALA A 264 -18.72 -8.21 -3.54
N LEU A 265 -18.82 -7.27 -4.47
CA LEU A 265 -20.10 -6.84 -5.04
C LEU A 265 -20.57 -7.70 -6.23
N ALA A 266 -19.90 -8.84 -6.47
CA ALA A 266 -20.11 -9.76 -7.58
C ALA A 266 -20.05 -9.08 -8.95
N VAL A 267 -19.11 -8.14 -9.11
CA VAL A 267 -18.84 -7.46 -10.37
C VAL A 267 -17.50 -7.97 -10.93
N PRO A 268 -17.46 -8.46 -12.19
CA PRO A 268 -16.22 -8.94 -12.79
C PRO A 268 -15.10 -7.89 -12.76
N VAL A 269 -13.91 -8.33 -12.35
CA VAL A 269 -12.70 -7.50 -12.32
C VAL A 269 -12.18 -7.32 -13.76
N PRO A 270 -12.07 -6.08 -14.28
CA PRO A 270 -11.53 -5.81 -15.62
C PRO A 270 -10.04 -6.14 -15.72
N ASP A 271 -9.56 -6.47 -16.92
CA ASP A 271 -8.15 -6.82 -17.17
C ASP A 271 -7.17 -5.66 -16.89
N GLU A 272 -7.64 -4.41 -16.92
CA GLU A 272 -6.84 -3.23 -16.58
C GLU A 272 -6.53 -3.12 -15.08
N VAL A 273 -7.22 -3.89 -14.21
CA VAL A 273 -6.94 -3.96 -12.78
C VAL A 273 -5.79 -4.93 -12.54
N GLU A 274 -4.64 -4.40 -12.14
CA GLU A 274 -3.45 -5.21 -11.82
C GLU A 274 -3.41 -5.73 -10.37
N GLY A 275 -4.13 -5.06 -9.47
CA GLY A 275 -4.25 -5.46 -8.07
C GLY A 275 -4.80 -6.87 -7.89
N ARG A 276 -4.70 -7.39 -6.67
CA ARG A 276 -5.25 -8.70 -6.30
C ARG A 276 -6.23 -8.55 -5.16
N GLU A 277 -7.22 -9.44 -5.09
CA GLU A 277 -8.14 -9.50 -3.95
C GLU A 277 -7.34 -9.61 -2.63
N ILE A 278 -7.82 -8.89 -1.63
CA ILE A 278 -7.33 -9.00 -0.26
C ILE A 278 -8.02 -10.19 0.39
N GLU A 279 -7.22 -11.15 0.85
CA GLU A 279 -7.71 -12.32 1.55
C GLU A 279 -7.48 -12.19 3.06
N ARG A 280 -8.44 -12.67 3.84
CA ARG A 280 -8.26 -12.93 5.26
C ARG A 280 -7.49 -14.23 5.50
N VAL A 281 -6.45 -14.13 6.33
CA VAL A 281 -5.77 -15.26 6.95
C VAL A 281 -6.21 -15.35 8.42
N PRO A 282 -6.80 -16.48 8.87
CA PRO A 282 -7.31 -16.62 10.25
C PRO A 282 -6.25 -16.40 11.33
N GLU A 283 -5.00 -16.77 11.03
CA GLU A 283 -3.90 -16.72 11.98
C GLU A 283 -3.18 -15.37 11.97
N GLY A 284 -2.98 -14.84 13.18
CA GLY A 284 -2.03 -13.79 13.50
C GLY A 284 -2.61 -12.57 14.22
N SER A 285 -1.71 -11.81 14.82
CA SER A 285 -2.01 -10.74 15.76
C SER A 285 -1.60 -9.36 15.23
N ALA A 286 -2.01 -8.31 15.94
CA ALA A 286 -1.52 -6.96 15.68
C ALA A 286 -0.01 -6.83 15.89
N ASP A 287 0.58 -7.62 16.79
CA ASP A 287 2.01 -7.65 17.04
C ASP A 287 2.76 -8.18 15.80
N ASP A 288 2.24 -9.21 15.14
CA ASP A 288 2.83 -9.76 13.91
C ASP A 288 2.85 -8.73 12.77
N VAL A 289 1.74 -7.99 12.62
CA VAL A 289 1.61 -6.93 11.61
C VAL A 289 2.55 -5.76 11.95
N ARG A 290 2.71 -5.43 13.24
CA ARG A 290 3.68 -4.41 13.70
C ARG A 290 5.12 -4.83 13.43
N ALA A 291 5.47 -6.10 13.63
CA ALA A 291 6.80 -6.62 13.33
C ALA A 291 7.19 -6.48 11.84
N VAL A 292 6.24 -6.68 10.91
CA VAL A 292 6.43 -6.37 9.48
C VAL A 292 6.79 -4.89 9.32
N SER A 293 6.06 -4.04 10.03
CA SER A 293 6.28 -2.60 10.15
C SER A 293 7.70 -2.20 10.50
N ASP A 294 8.11 -2.64 11.66
CA ASP A 294 9.39 -2.27 12.26
C ASP A 294 10.53 -2.71 11.36
N ARG A 295 10.42 -3.89 10.73
CA ARG A 295 11.41 -4.37 9.76
C ARG A 295 11.56 -3.43 8.57
N PHE A 296 10.47 -2.91 8.00
CA PHE A 296 10.56 -1.95 6.89
C PHE A 296 11.18 -0.62 7.31
N GLU A 297 10.81 -0.08 8.47
CA GLU A 297 11.37 1.18 8.99
C GLU A 297 12.88 1.04 9.27
N ILE A 298 13.29 -0.09 9.84
CA ILE A 298 14.70 -0.43 10.06
C ILE A 298 15.46 -0.44 8.74
N VAL A 299 14.98 -1.17 7.73
CA VAL A 299 15.67 -1.29 6.43
C VAL A 299 15.81 0.05 5.73
N VAL A 300 14.76 0.87 5.71
CA VAL A 300 14.81 2.20 5.06
C VAL A 300 15.77 3.14 5.80
N THR A 301 15.78 3.11 7.12
CA THR A 301 16.60 4.02 7.94
C THR A 301 18.09 3.65 7.92
N ARG A 302 18.43 2.35 7.76
CA ARG A 302 19.83 1.87 7.78
C ARG A 302 20.56 2.02 6.44
N ARG A 303 19.85 1.99 5.30
CA ARG A 303 20.46 2.08 3.95
C ARG A 303 21.26 3.36 3.70
N GLY A 304 20.72 4.53 4.03
CA GLY A 304 21.38 5.81 3.77
C GLY A 304 22.73 5.95 4.50
N PRO A 305 22.79 5.72 5.82
CA PRO A 305 24.05 5.66 6.57
C PRO A 305 25.04 4.63 6.04
N ALA A 306 24.59 3.43 5.67
CA ALA A 306 25.46 2.38 5.12
C ALA A 306 26.10 2.81 3.79
N ILE A 307 25.31 3.36 2.86
CA ILE A 307 25.80 3.87 1.57
C ILE A 307 26.81 5.00 1.79
N ARG A 308 26.50 5.96 2.67
CA ARG A 308 27.43 7.05 3.00
C ARG A 308 28.72 6.57 3.64
N GLY A 309 28.63 5.60 4.57
CA GLY A 309 29.79 4.99 5.21
C GLY A 309 30.68 4.27 4.20
N TRP A 310 30.07 3.48 3.29
CA TRP A 310 30.79 2.80 2.22
C TRP A 310 31.45 3.79 1.25
N LEU A 311 30.73 4.81 0.78
CA LEU A 311 31.31 5.87 -0.08
C LEU A 311 32.46 6.61 0.62
N GLY A 312 32.31 6.94 1.91
CA GLY A 312 33.39 7.54 2.69
C GLY A 312 34.64 6.66 2.75
N ALA A 313 34.46 5.36 3.00
CA ALA A 313 35.56 4.39 3.03
C ALA A 313 36.24 4.23 1.66
N VAL A 314 35.46 4.22 0.57
CA VAL A 314 35.97 4.22 -0.81
C VAL A 314 36.83 5.45 -1.08
N LEU A 315 36.34 6.65 -0.74
CA LEU A 315 37.08 7.90 -0.96
C LEU A 315 38.38 7.94 -0.14
N ILE A 316 38.35 7.46 1.10
CA ILE A 316 39.54 7.34 1.95
C ILE A 316 40.55 6.39 1.32
N LEU A 317 40.13 5.19 0.90
CA LEU A 317 41.01 4.21 0.26
C LEU A 317 41.66 4.76 -1.00
N LEU A 318 40.86 5.36 -1.90
CA LEU A 318 41.36 5.98 -3.13
C LEU A 318 42.33 7.11 -2.82
N GLY A 319 42.03 7.98 -1.85
CA GLY A 319 42.89 9.07 -1.42
C GLY A 319 44.23 8.58 -0.85
N VAL A 320 44.20 7.60 0.05
CA VAL A 320 45.41 7.01 0.65
C VAL A 320 46.29 6.35 -0.42
N LEU A 321 45.71 5.56 -1.31
CA LEU A 321 46.49 4.90 -2.37
C LEU A 321 47.01 5.90 -3.40
N ALA A 322 46.25 6.94 -3.73
CA ALA A 322 46.70 8.02 -4.61
C ALA A 322 47.88 8.78 -4.00
N LEU A 323 47.83 9.12 -2.70
CA LEU A 323 48.93 9.80 -2.01
C LEU A 323 50.18 8.91 -1.92
N ALA A 324 50.02 7.62 -1.63
CA ALA A 324 51.14 6.70 -1.47
C ALA A 324 51.78 6.26 -2.79
N ARG A 325 51.00 6.13 -3.88
CA ARG A 325 51.44 5.49 -5.13
C ARG A 325 51.02 6.22 -6.41
N GLY A 326 50.51 7.44 -6.30
CA GLY A 326 50.08 8.27 -7.43
C GLY A 326 49.05 7.57 -8.32
N ARG A 327 49.24 7.66 -9.64
CA ARG A 327 48.35 7.05 -10.64
C ARG A 327 48.24 5.52 -10.53
N ARG A 328 49.30 4.83 -10.09
CA ARG A 328 49.26 3.37 -9.90
C ARG A 328 48.37 2.99 -8.72
N GLY A 329 48.43 3.77 -7.64
CA GLY A 329 47.56 3.59 -6.48
C GLY A 329 46.08 3.80 -6.80
N LEU A 330 45.76 4.82 -7.61
CA LEU A 330 44.38 5.04 -8.07
C LEU A 330 43.84 3.86 -8.88
N ARG A 331 44.64 3.28 -9.78
CA ARG A 331 44.22 2.10 -10.56
C ARG A 331 43.97 0.89 -9.67
N LEU A 332 44.85 0.63 -8.70
CA LEU A 332 44.68 -0.44 -7.72
C LEU A 332 43.41 -0.22 -6.89
N GLY A 333 43.25 0.99 -6.35
CA GLY A 333 42.07 1.34 -5.56
C GLY A 333 40.77 1.21 -6.35
N ALA A 334 40.74 1.63 -7.62
CA ALA A 334 39.56 1.48 -8.47
C ALA A 334 39.19 0.01 -8.72
N ARG A 335 40.17 -0.88 -8.89
CA ARG A 335 39.94 -2.33 -9.01
C ARG A 335 39.34 -2.90 -7.72
N ILE A 336 39.96 -2.62 -6.58
CA ILE A 336 39.47 -3.06 -5.25
C ILE A 336 38.06 -2.55 -4.99
N VAL A 337 37.76 -1.29 -5.34
CA VAL A 337 36.42 -0.69 -5.17
C VAL A 337 35.39 -1.36 -6.09
N SER A 338 35.79 -1.72 -7.32
CA SER A 338 34.90 -2.43 -8.24
C SER A 338 34.57 -3.83 -7.72
N LEU A 339 35.57 -4.55 -7.21
CA LEU A 339 35.38 -5.87 -6.60
C LEU A 339 34.60 -5.80 -5.28
N SER A 340 34.82 -4.78 -4.46
CA SER A 340 34.07 -4.59 -3.21
C SER A 340 32.58 -4.35 -3.47
N ALA A 341 32.24 -3.62 -4.54
CA ALA A 341 30.86 -3.40 -4.94
C ALA A 341 30.13 -4.71 -5.28
N LEU A 342 30.85 -5.71 -5.83
CA LEU A 342 30.29 -7.05 -6.09
C LEU A 342 30.02 -7.85 -4.81
N TRP A 343 30.76 -7.59 -3.73
CA TRP A 343 30.58 -8.25 -2.43
C TRP A 343 29.48 -7.63 -1.56
N LEU A 344 29.03 -6.40 -1.86
CA LEU A 344 28.00 -5.70 -1.08
C LEU A 344 26.68 -6.48 -0.95
N PRO A 345 26.11 -7.10 -2.01
CA PRO A 345 24.87 -7.87 -1.88
C PRO A 345 25.02 -9.05 -0.90
N ALA A 346 26.13 -9.80 -0.99
CA ALA A 346 26.39 -10.95 -0.12
C ALA A 346 26.55 -10.53 1.34
N LEU A 347 27.35 -9.49 1.60
CA LEU A 347 27.49 -8.94 2.95
C LEU A 347 26.20 -8.29 3.45
N GLY A 348 25.36 -7.76 2.58
CA GLY A 348 24.03 -7.23 2.90
C GLY A 348 23.05 -8.27 3.43
N LEU A 349 23.29 -9.56 3.14
CA LEU A 349 22.48 -10.65 3.68
C LEU A 349 22.89 -11.03 5.11
N LEU A 350 24.14 -10.85 5.50
CA LEU A 350 24.63 -11.23 6.84
C LEU A 350 23.91 -10.51 8.00
N PRO A 351 23.65 -9.19 7.94
CA PRO A 351 22.86 -8.49 8.96
C PRO A 351 21.45 -9.03 9.13
N SER A 352 20.88 -9.65 8.09
CA SER A 352 19.53 -10.22 8.16
C SER A 352 19.47 -11.46 9.06
N VAL A 353 20.60 -12.13 9.28
CA VAL A 353 20.73 -13.29 10.17
C VAL A 353 21.26 -12.88 11.54
N LEU A 354 22.26 -11.99 11.58
CA LEU A 354 22.99 -11.65 12.80
C LEU A 354 22.36 -10.52 13.63
N ALA A 355 21.41 -9.78 13.05
CA ALA A 355 20.75 -8.62 13.67
C ALA A 355 21.72 -7.64 14.38
N PRO A 356 22.85 -7.24 13.78
CA PRO A 356 23.85 -6.41 14.43
C PRO A 356 23.33 -4.99 14.71
N GLY A 357 23.99 -4.30 15.66
CA GLY A 357 23.77 -2.88 15.89
C GLY A 357 24.11 -2.04 14.65
N ARG A 358 23.50 -0.85 14.54
CA ARG A 358 23.62 0.03 13.36
C ARG A 358 25.06 0.32 12.96
N THR A 359 25.93 0.61 13.92
CA THR A 359 27.35 0.91 13.64
C THR A 359 28.09 -0.32 13.11
N ALA A 360 27.83 -1.49 13.69
CA ALA A 360 28.43 -2.75 13.25
C ALA A 360 27.99 -3.12 11.83
N GLU A 361 26.72 -2.89 11.48
CA GLU A 361 26.22 -3.10 10.11
C GLU A 361 26.93 -2.19 9.09
N VAL A 362 27.09 -0.90 9.40
CA VAL A 362 27.80 0.04 8.52
C VAL A 362 29.26 -0.35 8.37
N LEU A 363 29.94 -0.71 9.45
CA LEU A 363 31.34 -1.15 9.41
C LEU A 363 31.51 -2.46 8.64
N LEU A 364 30.62 -3.43 8.84
CA LEU A 364 30.62 -4.69 8.11
C LEU A 364 30.46 -4.47 6.61
N LEU A 365 29.51 -3.62 6.20
CA LEU A 365 29.29 -3.32 4.78
C LEU A 365 30.44 -2.47 4.19
N ALA A 366 30.91 -1.45 4.91
CA ALA A 366 31.95 -0.56 4.44
C ALA A 366 33.32 -1.26 4.39
N LEU A 367 33.81 -1.73 5.53
CA LEU A 367 35.15 -2.30 5.65
C LEU A 367 35.18 -3.75 5.16
N GLY A 368 34.15 -4.54 5.45
CA GLY A 368 34.09 -5.93 5.02
C GLY A 368 34.07 -6.07 3.50
N SER A 369 33.32 -5.23 2.79
CA SER A 369 33.30 -5.30 1.32
C SER A 369 34.64 -4.89 0.73
N LEU A 370 35.29 -3.84 1.26
CA LEU A 370 36.60 -3.39 0.80
C LEU A 370 37.70 -4.41 1.09
N ALA A 371 37.66 -5.06 2.26
CA ALA A 371 38.59 -6.13 2.61
C ALA A 371 38.44 -7.32 1.65
N LEU A 372 37.21 -7.77 1.38
CA LEU A 372 36.96 -8.83 0.41
C LEU A 372 37.38 -8.44 -1.00
N GLY A 373 37.11 -7.20 -1.41
CA GLY A 373 37.57 -6.65 -2.68
C GLY A 373 39.09 -6.65 -2.81
N ALA A 374 39.82 -6.36 -1.72
CA ALA A 374 41.29 -6.39 -1.71
C ALA A 374 41.87 -7.80 -1.69
N VAL A 375 41.20 -8.75 -1.03
CA VAL A 375 41.61 -10.17 -0.99
C VAL A 375 41.35 -10.87 -2.33
N THR A 376 40.38 -10.38 -3.11
CA THR A 376 39.99 -10.97 -4.40
C THR A 376 40.55 -10.24 -5.62
N ASP A 377 41.32 -9.17 -5.42
CA ASP A 377 42.06 -8.45 -6.48
C ASP A 377 43.42 -9.10 -6.79
#